data_AF-I4CVG0-F1
#
_entry.id   AF-I4CVG0-F1
#
_cell.length_a   1.000
_cell.length_b   1.000
_cell.length_c   1.000
_cell.angle_alpha   90.00
_cell.angle_beta   90.00
_cell.angle_gamma   90.00
#
_symmetry.space_group_name_H-M   'P 1'
#
loop_
_entity.id
_entity.type
_entity.pdbx_description
1 polymer ?
#
loop_
_entity_poly.entity_id
_entity_poly.type
_entity_poly.pdbx_seq_one_letter_code
_entity_poly.pdbx_strand_id
1 'polypeptide(L)'
;MTTDLIDQTLGNLACSVPGATRVFRQFRLDFCCGGDLPLREAAARIDVDPHIIAGALLALEPEESEKDWRAEPAGQLIEYILARFHERHRDQFPELIRLASRVEQVHGSRPECPNGLAEHLWHMQQELESHMLKEEQILFPMLQRGMRFPQAQGPISVMRYEHQEHGNALEQLAALTNDITPPANACNTWRALYRGLEEMRSDLMQHIHLENNVLFRNAEMTAPTASDEGVQRIEVAQS
;
A
#
# COMPACT_ATOMS: atom_id res chain seq x y z
N MET A 1 1.29 26.58 -6.85
CA MET A 1 2.24 25.69 -6.15
C MET A 1 1.55 24.75 -5.17
N THR A 2 0.85 25.17 -4.11
CA THR A 2 0.01 24.23 -3.30
C THR A 2 -1.29 23.83 -4.00
N THR A 3 -1.90 24.76 -4.74
CA THR A 3 -3.12 24.51 -5.54
C THR A 3 -2.94 23.36 -6.54
N ASP A 4 -1.72 23.17 -7.04
CA ASP A 4 -1.41 22.09 -7.99
C ASP A 4 -1.30 20.72 -7.32
N LEU A 5 -1.07 20.63 -5.99
CA LEU A 5 -1.03 19.36 -5.26
C LEU A 5 -2.42 18.89 -4.84
N ILE A 6 -3.31 19.80 -4.43
CA ILE A 6 -4.61 19.40 -3.87
C ILE A 6 -5.53 18.73 -4.90
N ASP A 7 -5.30 18.99 -6.20
CA ASP A 7 -6.06 18.38 -7.29
C ASP A 7 -5.40 17.08 -7.82
N GLN A 8 -4.20 16.72 -7.34
CA GLN A 8 -3.57 15.44 -7.66
C GLN A 8 -4.12 14.31 -6.79
N THR A 9 -4.12 13.09 -7.31
CA THR A 9 -4.57 11.90 -6.57
C THR A 9 -3.56 11.49 -5.51
N LEU A 10 -4.04 10.89 -4.42
CA LEU A 10 -3.19 10.39 -3.33
C LEU A 10 -2.12 9.42 -3.83
N GLY A 11 -2.47 8.51 -4.73
CA GLY A 11 -1.55 7.54 -5.33
C GLY A 11 -0.47 8.22 -6.16
N ASN A 12 -0.80 9.26 -6.94
CA ASN A 12 0.21 10.00 -7.70
C ASN A 12 1.17 10.75 -6.77
N LEU A 13 0.65 11.41 -5.74
CA LEU A 13 1.46 12.12 -4.75
C LEU A 13 2.35 11.15 -3.96
N ALA A 14 1.83 10.00 -3.56
CA ALA A 14 2.59 8.95 -2.87
C ALA A 14 3.76 8.42 -3.69
N CYS A 15 3.63 8.36 -5.03
CA CYS A 15 4.72 7.95 -5.91
C CYS A 15 5.68 9.09 -6.29
N SER A 16 5.21 10.35 -6.35
CA SER A 16 5.96 11.47 -6.91
C SER A 16 6.65 12.36 -5.89
N VAL A 17 6.23 12.30 -4.63
CA VAL A 17 6.77 13.10 -3.53
C VAL A 17 7.42 12.16 -2.50
N PRO A 18 8.77 12.09 -2.44
CA PRO A 18 9.46 11.26 -1.46
C PRO A 18 9.00 11.55 -0.03
N GLY A 19 8.69 10.51 0.74
CA GLY A 19 8.16 10.63 2.10
C GLY A 19 6.67 11.03 2.20
N ALA A 20 5.93 11.16 1.09
CA ALA A 20 4.50 11.50 1.13
C ALA A 20 3.66 10.46 1.86
N THR A 21 4.00 9.17 1.76
CA THR A 21 3.26 8.11 2.45
C THR A 21 3.31 8.30 3.98
N ARG A 22 4.41 8.84 4.52
CA ARG A 22 4.53 9.20 5.94
C ARG A 22 3.55 10.32 6.33
N VAL A 23 3.43 11.34 5.48
CA VAL A 23 2.46 12.44 5.70
C VAL A 23 1.03 11.88 5.63
N PHE A 24 0.70 11.09 4.63
CA PHE A 24 -0.64 10.50 4.49
C PHE A 24 -1.02 9.62 5.68
N ARG A 25 -0.09 8.81 6.20
CA ARG A 25 -0.32 8.04 7.44
C ARG A 25 -0.63 8.95 8.63
N GLN A 26 0.09 10.07 8.80
CA GLN A 26 -0.16 11.02 9.88
C GLN A 26 -1.58 11.63 9.82
N PHE A 27 -2.09 11.85 8.60
CA PHE A 27 -3.45 12.35 8.37
C PHE A 27 -4.49 11.23 8.19
N ARG A 28 -4.11 9.95 8.33
CA ARG A 28 -4.99 8.78 8.14
C ARG A 28 -5.66 8.75 6.76
N LEU A 29 -4.93 9.15 5.72
CA LEU A 29 -5.42 9.10 4.35
C LEU A 29 -5.15 7.72 3.73
N ASP A 30 -6.18 7.14 3.11
CA ASP A 30 -6.07 5.89 2.36
C ASP A 30 -5.46 6.15 0.96
N PHE A 31 -4.13 6.14 0.90
CA PHE A 31 -3.38 6.32 -0.36
C PHE A 31 -3.09 5.01 -1.10
N CYS A 32 -3.39 3.85 -0.50
CA CYS A 32 -3.08 2.54 -1.06
C CYS A 32 -4.26 2.00 -1.89
N CYS A 33 -5.47 1.96 -1.32
CA CYS A 33 -6.69 1.53 -2.00
C CYS A 33 -7.44 2.73 -2.61
N GLY A 34 -7.53 3.83 -1.85
CA GLY A 34 -8.11 5.11 -2.28
C GLY A 34 -7.20 5.99 -3.15
N GLY A 35 -6.17 5.41 -3.78
CA GLY A 35 -5.11 6.15 -4.49
C GLY A 35 -5.58 7.03 -5.66
N ASP A 36 -6.76 6.78 -6.23
CA ASP A 36 -7.33 7.59 -7.31
C ASP A 36 -8.09 8.83 -6.80
N LEU A 37 -8.31 8.95 -5.48
CA LEU A 37 -9.01 10.09 -4.90
C LEU A 37 -8.09 11.33 -4.88
N PRO A 38 -8.55 12.51 -5.35
CA PRO A 38 -7.81 13.76 -5.21
C PRO A 38 -7.54 14.12 -3.74
N LEU A 39 -6.39 14.71 -3.43
CA LEU A 39 -6.03 15.11 -2.07
C LEU A 39 -7.10 16.02 -1.45
N ARG A 40 -7.70 16.92 -2.23
CA ARG A 40 -8.79 17.80 -1.77
C ARG A 40 -10.01 17.04 -1.25
N GLU A 41 -10.37 15.95 -1.91
CA GLU A 41 -11.52 15.14 -1.55
C GLU A 41 -11.20 14.23 -0.37
N ALA A 42 -9.99 13.67 -0.35
CA ALA A 42 -9.50 12.88 0.77
C ALA A 42 -9.44 13.70 2.07
N ALA A 43 -8.93 14.93 2.00
CA ALA A 43 -8.87 15.85 3.13
C ALA A 43 -10.26 16.25 3.64
N ALA A 44 -11.23 16.46 2.73
CA ALA A 44 -12.60 16.77 3.09
C ALA A 44 -13.28 15.64 3.88
N ARG A 45 -12.94 14.37 3.60
CA ARG A 45 -13.50 13.21 4.32
C ARG A 45 -13.04 13.14 5.78
N ILE A 46 -11.91 13.75 6.12
CA ILE A 46 -11.36 13.80 7.48
C ILE A 46 -11.50 15.18 8.13
N ASP A 47 -12.26 16.09 7.52
CA ASP A 47 -12.48 17.47 7.98
C ASP A 47 -11.18 18.27 8.19
N VAL A 48 -10.22 18.13 7.27
CA VAL A 48 -8.94 18.85 7.28
C VAL A 48 -8.84 19.74 6.04
N ASP A 49 -8.31 20.96 6.19
CA ASP A 49 -7.99 21.80 5.03
C ASP A 49 -6.89 21.13 4.18
N PRO A 50 -7.15 20.81 2.90
CA PRO A 50 -6.17 20.14 2.05
C PRO A 50 -4.87 20.94 1.88
N HIS A 51 -4.86 22.25 2.09
CA HIS A 51 -3.64 23.06 2.04
C HIS A 51 -2.70 22.80 3.22
N ILE A 52 -3.20 22.33 4.37
CA ILE A 52 -2.37 21.91 5.50
C ILE A 52 -1.53 20.70 5.08
N ILE A 53 -2.18 19.72 4.45
CA ILE A 53 -1.53 18.49 3.99
C ILE A 53 -0.57 18.81 2.84
N ALA A 54 -1.01 19.63 1.87
CA ALA A 54 -0.14 20.07 0.77
C ALA A 54 1.09 20.85 1.29
N GLY A 55 0.92 21.69 2.31
CA GLY A 55 2.02 22.38 2.99
C GLY A 55 2.99 21.41 3.65
N ALA A 56 2.49 20.39 4.34
CA ALA A 56 3.33 19.34 4.94
C ALA A 56 4.12 18.56 3.88
N LEU A 57 3.52 18.24 2.73
CA LEU A 57 4.19 17.59 1.60
C LEU A 57 5.31 18.47 1.03
N LEU A 58 5.07 19.77 0.86
CA LEU A 58 6.08 20.71 0.35
C LEU A 58 7.22 20.97 1.35
N ALA A 59 6.98 20.76 2.64
CA ALA A 59 7.97 20.90 3.69
C ALA A 59 8.87 19.66 3.86
N LEU A 60 8.59 18.57 3.13
CA LEU A 60 9.45 17.39 3.14
C LEU A 60 10.80 17.76 2.53
N GLU A 61 11.86 17.58 3.31
CA GLU A 61 13.21 17.62 2.77
C GLU A 61 13.41 16.39 1.87
N PRO A 62 14.14 16.52 0.74
CA PRO A 62 14.49 15.37 -0.08
C PRO A 62 15.33 14.41 0.77
N GLU A 63 14.72 13.34 1.28
CA GLU A 63 15.47 12.23 1.85
C GLU A 63 16.18 11.51 0.68
N GLU A 64 17.46 11.18 0.87
CA GLU A 64 18.37 10.79 -0.21
C GLU A 64 18.10 9.41 -0.83
N SER A 65 17.01 8.70 -0.48
CA SER A 65 16.90 7.28 -0.88
C SER A 65 15.51 6.63 -0.92
N GLU A 66 14.47 7.29 -1.41
CA GLU A 66 13.28 6.54 -1.86
C GLU A 66 13.41 6.25 -3.37
N LYS A 67 13.67 4.99 -3.70
CA LYS A 67 13.80 4.54 -5.11
C LYS A 67 12.48 4.80 -5.83
N ASP A 68 12.53 5.51 -6.95
CA ASP A 68 11.35 5.73 -7.79
C ASP A 68 11.00 4.45 -8.56
N TRP A 69 10.08 3.66 -8.01
CA TRP A 69 9.65 2.39 -8.59
C TRP A 69 8.88 2.52 -9.91
N ARG A 70 8.42 3.73 -10.28
CA ARG A 70 7.62 3.92 -11.51
C ARG A 70 8.42 3.66 -12.78
N ALA A 71 9.72 3.96 -12.75
CA ALA A 71 10.62 3.80 -13.89
C ALA A 71 11.27 2.40 -13.97
N GLU A 72 11.04 1.56 -12.96
CA GLU A 72 11.75 0.30 -12.80
C GLU A 72 11.04 -0.85 -13.53
N PRO A 73 11.79 -1.85 -14.03
CA PRO A 73 11.17 -3.04 -14.60
C PRO A 73 10.27 -3.75 -13.59
N ALA A 74 9.10 -4.20 -14.05
CA ALA A 74 8.13 -4.91 -13.20
C ALA A 74 8.75 -6.08 -12.41
N GLY A 75 9.69 -6.82 -13.02
CA GLY A 75 10.41 -7.90 -12.35
C GLY A 75 11.19 -7.46 -11.12
N GLN A 76 11.86 -6.30 -11.15
CA GLN A 76 12.59 -5.77 -10.00
C GLN A 76 11.66 -5.31 -8.87
N LEU A 77 10.54 -4.68 -9.23
CA LEU A 77 9.53 -4.29 -8.24
C LEU A 77 8.88 -5.52 -7.59
N ILE A 78 8.58 -6.56 -8.37
CA ILE A 78 8.06 -7.84 -7.86
C ILE A 78 9.05 -8.49 -6.90
N GLU A 79 10.34 -8.61 -7.27
CA GLU A 79 11.37 -9.16 -6.38
C GLU A 79 11.48 -8.38 -5.07
N TYR A 80 11.40 -7.05 -5.15
CA TYR A 80 11.37 -6.20 -3.97
C TYR A 80 10.13 -6.43 -3.11
N ILE A 81 8.94 -6.52 -3.70
CA ILE A 81 7.69 -6.75 -2.97
C ILE A 81 7.74 -8.08 -2.20
N LEU A 82 8.21 -9.14 -2.87
CA LEU A 82 8.35 -10.46 -2.28
C LEU A 82 9.28 -10.44 -1.05
N ALA A 83 10.49 -9.90 -1.22
CA ALA A 83 11.49 -9.91 -0.15
C ALA A 83 11.19 -8.90 0.97
N ARG A 84 10.69 -7.70 0.63
CA ARG A 84 10.49 -6.62 1.61
C ARG A 84 9.17 -6.75 2.36
N PHE A 85 8.11 -7.21 1.70
CA PHE A 85 6.76 -7.21 2.28
C PHE A 85 6.24 -8.63 2.51
N HIS A 86 6.21 -9.51 1.50
CA HIS A 86 5.58 -10.82 1.67
C HIS A 86 6.29 -11.67 2.73
N GLU A 87 7.61 -11.80 2.64
CA GLU A 87 8.41 -12.49 3.67
C GLU A 87 8.25 -11.81 5.04
N ARG A 88 8.24 -10.47 5.06
CA ARG A 88 8.12 -9.70 6.29
C ARG A 88 6.77 -9.90 6.99
N HIS A 89 5.68 -9.95 6.24
CA HIS A 89 4.34 -10.20 6.77
C HIS A 89 4.22 -11.61 7.35
N ARG A 90 4.84 -12.61 6.69
CA ARG A 90 4.91 -13.98 7.21
C ARG A 90 5.62 -14.07 8.55
N ASP A 91 6.60 -13.20 8.81
CA ASP A 91 7.26 -13.09 10.11
C ASP A 91 6.46 -12.25 11.14
N GLN A 92 5.87 -11.13 10.70
CA GLN A 92 5.17 -10.18 11.57
C GLN A 92 3.91 -10.79 12.20
N PHE A 93 3.03 -11.38 11.40
CA PHE A 93 1.71 -11.84 11.88
C PHE A 93 1.78 -12.87 13.01
N PRO A 94 2.59 -13.96 12.93
CA PRO A 94 2.70 -14.93 14.01
C PRO A 94 3.10 -14.32 15.35
N GLU A 95 4.06 -13.38 15.35
CA GLU A 95 4.51 -12.72 16.57
C GLU A 95 3.44 -11.78 17.13
N LEU A 96 2.76 -11.03 16.26
CA LEU A 96 1.67 -10.14 16.67
C LEU A 96 0.50 -10.91 17.29
N ILE A 97 0.11 -12.04 16.70
CA ILE A 97 -0.94 -12.93 17.23
C ILE A 97 -0.52 -13.47 18.60
N ARG A 98 0.74 -13.90 18.76
CA ARG A 98 1.27 -14.38 20.04
C ARG A 98 1.23 -13.30 21.11
N LEU A 99 1.65 -12.08 20.78
CA LEU A 99 1.65 -10.94 21.69
C LEU A 99 0.22 -10.50 22.05
N ALA A 100 -0.69 -10.41 21.09
CA ALA A 100 -2.10 -10.11 21.30
C ALA A 100 -2.75 -11.15 22.22
N SER A 101 -2.57 -12.44 21.94
CA SER A 101 -3.07 -13.53 22.78
C SER A 101 -2.58 -13.40 24.21
N ARG A 102 -1.30 -13.02 24.41
CA ARG A 102 -0.74 -12.84 25.75
C ARG A 102 -1.33 -11.63 26.47
N VAL A 103 -1.55 -10.53 25.76
CA VAL A 103 -2.20 -9.33 26.31
C VAL A 103 -3.62 -9.67 26.74
N GLU A 104 -4.41 -10.30 25.88
CA GLU A 104 -5.79 -10.70 26.17
C GLU A 104 -5.86 -11.68 27.36
N GLN A 105 -4.97 -12.67 27.42
CA GLN A 105 -4.93 -13.63 28.53
C GLN A 105 -4.66 -12.97 29.89
N VAL A 106 -3.74 -12.01 29.94
CA VAL A 106 -3.30 -11.38 31.20
C VAL A 106 -4.17 -10.19 31.58
N HIS A 107 -4.73 -9.48 30.60
CA HIS A 107 -5.41 -8.21 30.79
C HIS A 107 -6.88 -8.21 30.37
N GLY A 108 -7.46 -9.34 29.94
CA GLY A 108 -8.81 -9.39 29.34
C GLY A 108 -9.95 -8.85 30.21
N SER A 109 -9.79 -8.81 31.55
CA SER A 109 -10.76 -8.19 32.47
C SER A 109 -10.67 -6.67 32.53
N ARG A 110 -9.64 -6.07 31.94
CA ARG A 110 -9.46 -4.62 31.88
C ARG A 110 -10.30 -4.03 30.75
N PRO A 111 -11.04 -2.94 30.98
CA PRO A 111 -11.82 -2.28 29.93
C PRO A 111 -10.99 -1.83 28.72
N GLU A 112 -9.70 -1.51 28.92
CA GLU A 112 -8.83 -1.05 27.83
C GLU A 112 -8.22 -2.21 27.02
N CYS A 113 -8.41 -3.47 27.43
CA CYS A 113 -7.83 -4.61 26.75
C CYS A 113 -8.45 -4.78 25.35
N PRO A 114 -7.64 -4.95 24.29
CA PRO A 114 -8.13 -5.11 22.93
C PRO A 114 -8.63 -6.56 22.72
N ASN A 115 -9.68 -6.95 23.45
CA ASN A 115 -10.24 -8.29 23.38
C ASN A 115 -10.72 -8.60 21.94
N GLY A 116 -10.34 -9.77 21.41
CA GLY A 116 -10.63 -10.18 20.04
C GLY A 116 -9.57 -9.78 19.00
N LEU A 117 -8.51 -9.07 19.38
CA LEU A 117 -7.43 -8.68 18.48
C LEU A 117 -6.65 -9.89 17.96
N ALA A 118 -6.38 -10.89 18.80
CA ALA A 118 -5.65 -12.09 18.40
C ALA A 118 -6.40 -12.87 17.31
N GLU A 119 -7.71 -13.03 17.46
CA GLU A 119 -8.58 -13.68 16.47
C GLU A 119 -8.61 -12.86 15.17
N HIS A 120 -8.78 -11.54 15.27
CA HIS A 120 -8.75 -10.65 14.10
C HIS A 120 -7.44 -10.73 13.31
N LEU A 121 -6.29 -10.68 14.01
CA LEU A 121 -4.97 -10.83 13.39
C LEU A 121 -4.78 -12.20 12.75
N TRP A 122 -5.31 -13.26 13.36
CA TRP A 122 -5.27 -14.59 12.79
C TRP A 122 -6.05 -14.66 11.47
N HIS A 123 -7.25 -14.09 11.42
CA HIS A 123 -8.03 -14.00 10.18
C HIS A 123 -7.31 -13.17 9.12
N MET A 124 -6.77 -12.00 9.48
CA MET A 124 -5.97 -11.18 8.57
C MET A 124 -4.80 -11.96 7.98
N GLN A 125 -4.08 -12.75 8.79
CA GLN A 125 -2.98 -13.58 8.31
C GLN A 125 -3.44 -14.62 7.28
N GLN A 126 -4.57 -15.30 7.51
CA GLN A 126 -5.06 -16.32 6.57
C GLN A 126 -5.43 -15.71 5.23
N GLU A 127 -6.16 -14.60 5.24
CA GLU A 127 -6.57 -13.90 4.02
C GLU A 127 -5.34 -13.35 3.27
N LEU A 128 -4.39 -12.72 3.99
CA LEU A 128 -3.19 -12.15 3.38
C LEU A 128 -2.27 -13.25 2.80
N GLU A 129 -2.11 -14.39 3.48
CA GLU A 129 -1.33 -15.51 2.93
C GLU A 129 -1.99 -16.09 1.68
N SER A 130 -3.32 -16.26 1.68
CA SER A 130 -4.05 -16.71 0.50
C SER A 130 -3.89 -15.72 -0.68
N HIS A 131 -4.00 -14.44 -0.39
CA HIS A 131 -3.78 -13.33 -1.32
C HIS A 131 -2.38 -13.39 -1.95
N MET A 132 -1.34 -13.33 -1.12
CA MET A 132 0.06 -13.35 -1.56
C MET A 132 0.40 -14.59 -2.38
N LEU A 133 -0.18 -15.77 -2.06
CA LEU A 133 0.01 -16.99 -2.85
C LEU A 133 -0.57 -16.87 -4.27
N LYS A 134 -1.72 -16.21 -4.45
CA LYS A 134 -2.29 -15.97 -5.79
C LYS A 134 -1.38 -15.04 -6.59
N GLU A 135 -0.81 -14.05 -5.95
CA GLU A 135 0.14 -13.15 -6.60
C GLU A 135 1.42 -13.89 -7.01
N GLU A 136 2.07 -14.56 -6.05
CA GLU A 136 3.31 -15.29 -6.24
C GLU A 136 3.22 -16.40 -7.30
N GLN A 137 2.11 -17.14 -7.33
CA GLN A 137 1.97 -18.29 -8.20
C GLN A 137 1.36 -17.95 -9.58
N ILE A 138 0.55 -16.89 -9.66
CA ILE A 138 -0.23 -16.58 -10.86
C ILE A 138 0.11 -15.19 -11.38
N LEU A 139 -0.24 -14.13 -10.65
CA LEU A 139 -0.19 -12.77 -11.19
C LEU A 139 1.24 -12.29 -11.46
N PHE A 140 2.16 -12.43 -10.51
CA PHE A 140 3.55 -11.97 -10.67
C PHE A 140 4.27 -12.71 -11.80
N PRO A 141 4.19 -14.05 -11.94
CA PRO A 141 4.73 -14.75 -13.11
C PRO A 141 4.12 -14.27 -14.44
N MET A 142 2.84 -13.92 -14.46
CA MET A 142 2.20 -13.36 -15.66
C MET A 142 2.82 -12.01 -16.04
N LEU A 143 2.93 -11.10 -15.06
CA LEU A 143 3.50 -9.76 -15.26
C LEU A 143 4.99 -9.81 -15.66
N GLN A 144 5.77 -10.71 -15.05
CA GLN A 144 7.18 -10.93 -15.40
C GLN A 144 7.37 -11.42 -16.84
N ARG A 145 6.41 -12.20 -17.38
CA ARG A 145 6.39 -12.64 -18.78
C ARG A 145 5.90 -11.56 -19.74
N GLY A 146 5.62 -10.35 -19.25
CA GLY A 146 5.15 -9.23 -20.05
C GLY A 146 3.66 -9.30 -20.39
N MET A 147 2.88 -10.19 -19.76
CA MET A 147 1.42 -10.14 -19.90
C MET A 147 0.91 -8.87 -19.21
N ARG A 148 0.18 -8.06 -19.95
CA ARG A 148 -0.36 -6.76 -19.51
C ARG A 148 -1.87 -6.73 -19.77
N PHE A 149 -2.46 -5.56 -19.83
CA PHE A 149 -3.82 -5.41 -20.32
C PHE A 149 -3.97 -5.94 -21.77
N PRO A 150 -5.05 -6.69 -22.09
CA PRO A 150 -6.16 -7.11 -21.21
C PRO A 150 -5.94 -8.43 -20.45
N GLN A 151 -4.86 -9.18 -20.74
CA GLN A 151 -4.65 -10.52 -20.19
C GLN A 151 -4.57 -10.55 -18.65
N ALA A 152 -3.97 -9.53 -18.04
CA ALA A 152 -3.83 -9.41 -16.59
C ALA A 152 -5.02 -8.70 -15.90
N GLN A 153 -6.00 -8.18 -16.65
CA GLN A 153 -7.08 -7.34 -16.10
C GLN A 153 -7.94 -8.07 -15.06
N GLY A 154 -8.34 -9.31 -15.36
CA GLY A 154 -9.16 -10.12 -14.45
C GLY A 154 -8.45 -10.36 -13.12
N PRO A 155 -7.23 -10.95 -13.12
CA PRO A 155 -6.44 -11.14 -11.90
C PRO A 155 -6.19 -9.85 -11.11
N ILE A 156 -5.81 -8.75 -11.76
CA ILE A 156 -5.59 -7.44 -11.09
C ILE A 156 -6.87 -6.96 -10.40
N SER A 157 -8.03 -7.13 -11.03
CA SER A 157 -9.31 -6.70 -10.45
C SER A 157 -9.64 -7.47 -9.17
N VAL A 158 -9.30 -8.77 -9.11
CA VAL A 158 -9.47 -9.59 -7.90
C VAL A 158 -8.50 -9.14 -6.81
N MET A 159 -7.23 -8.88 -7.13
CA MET A 159 -6.26 -8.41 -6.12
C MET A 159 -6.67 -7.05 -5.54
N ARG A 160 -7.15 -6.11 -6.37
CA ARG A 160 -7.67 -4.81 -5.89
C ARG A 160 -8.89 -4.96 -4.97
N TYR A 161 -9.78 -5.91 -5.25
CA TYR A 161 -10.90 -6.21 -4.36
C TYR A 161 -10.39 -6.71 -3.00
N GLU A 162 -9.44 -7.64 -3.00
CA GLU A 162 -8.85 -8.18 -1.76
C GLU A 162 -8.04 -7.12 -0.99
N HIS A 163 -7.37 -6.20 -1.68
CA HIS A 163 -6.74 -5.03 -1.06
C HIS A 163 -7.74 -4.15 -0.32
N GLN A 164 -8.94 -3.96 -0.86
CA GLN A 164 -10.00 -3.24 -0.15
C GLN A 164 -10.42 -3.98 1.12
N GLU A 165 -10.55 -5.30 1.07
CA GLU A 165 -10.87 -6.11 2.25
C GLU A 165 -9.76 -6.05 3.32
N HIS A 166 -8.48 -6.03 2.90
CA HIS A 166 -7.36 -5.78 3.82
C HIS A 166 -7.38 -4.37 4.42
N GLY A 167 -7.78 -3.35 3.64
CA GLY A 167 -8.06 -2.01 4.15
C GLY A 167 -9.12 -2.00 5.24
N ASN A 168 -10.26 -2.66 5.00
CA ASN A 168 -11.35 -2.80 5.97
C ASN A 168 -10.87 -3.52 7.25
N ALA A 169 -10.02 -4.54 7.11
CA ALA A 169 -9.44 -5.24 8.25
C ALA A 169 -8.48 -4.36 9.08
N LEU A 170 -7.73 -3.45 8.45
CA LEU A 170 -6.91 -2.46 9.16
C LEU A 170 -7.76 -1.44 9.92
N GLU A 171 -8.92 -1.03 9.38
CA GLU A 171 -9.88 -0.17 10.09
C GLU A 171 -10.42 -0.86 11.36
N GLN A 172 -10.80 -2.13 11.25
CA GLN A 172 -11.24 -2.92 12.40
C GLN A 172 -10.11 -3.08 13.44
N LEU A 173 -8.87 -3.30 13.01
CA LEU A 173 -7.70 -3.35 13.88
C LEU A 173 -7.51 -2.02 14.63
N ALA A 174 -7.66 -0.89 13.94
CA ALA A 174 -7.60 0.43 14.57
C ALA A 174 -8.72 0.61 15.60
N ALA A 175 -9.96 0.19 15.29
CA ALA A 175 -11.07 0.26 16.23
C ALA A 175 -10.82 -0.56 17.51
N LEU A 176 -10.30 -1.78 17.40
CA LEU A 176 -9.98 -2.66 18.53
C LEU A 176 -8.86 -2.10 19.43
N THR A 177 -7.99 -1.27 18.87
CA THR A 177 -6.75 -0.81 19.53
C THR A 177 -6.77 0.67 19.89
N ASN A 178 -7.92 1.34 19.75
CA ASN A 178 -8.04 2.79 19.88
C ASN A 178 -6.97 3.50 19.02
N ASP A 179 -6.95 3.16 17.74
CA ASP A 179 -5.95 3.59 16.75
C ASP A 179 -4.51 3.34 17.20
N ILE A 180 -4.24 2.11 17.63
CA ILE A 180 -2.91 1.67 18.08
C ILE A 180 -2.36 2.60 19.19
N THR A 181 -3.24 3.12 20.06
CA THR A 181 -2.86 3.97 21.20
C THR A 181 -2.89 3.16 22.48
N PRO A 182 -1.72 2.75 23.03
CA PRO A 182 -1.70 1.91 24.22
C PRO A 182 -2.12 2.72 25.45
N PRO A 183 -2.81 2.11 26.45
CA PRO A 183 -3.14 2.79 27.68
C PRO A 183 -1.86 3.18 28.46
N ALA A 184 -1.93 4.25 29.26
CA ALA A 184 -0.76 4.79 29.97
C ALA A 184 -0.02 3.75 30.82
N ASN A 185 -0.77 2.84 31.46
CA ASN A 185 -0.28 1.76 32.29
C ASN A 185 -0.11 0.42 31.54
N ALA A 186 -0.03 0.44 30.21
CA ALA A 186 0.28 -0.75 29.41
C ALA A 186 1.59 -1.42 29.89
N CYS A 187 1.63 -2.75 29.92
CA CYS A 187 2.87 -3.47 30.19
C CYS A 187 3.81 -3.44 28.97
N ASN A 188 5.06 -3.89 29.13
CA ASN A 188 6.03 -3.88 28.04
C ASN A 188 5.60 -4.76 26.85
N THR A 189 4.96 -5.90 27.10
CA THR A 189 4.41 -6.78 26.05
C THR A 189 3.34 -6.07 25.24
N TRP A 190 2.45 -5.32 25.88
CA TRP A 190 1.40 -4.57 25.20
C TRP A 190 1.99 -3.40 24.38
N ARG A 191 2.96 -2.66 24.94
CA ARG A 191 3.68 -1.64 24.17
C ARG A 191 4.44 -2.22 22.97
N ALA A 192 5.05 -3.39 23.13
CA ALA A 192 5.73 -4.09 22.05
C ALA A 192 4.75 -4.53 20.96
N LEU A 193 3.59 -5.08 21.33
CA LEU A 193 2.50 -5.40 20.41
C LEU A 193 2.14 -4.17 19.57
N TYR A 194 1.83 -3.04 20.22
CA TYR A 194 1.35 -1.86 19.50
C TYR A 194 2.41 -1.25 18.57
N ARG A 195 3.69 -1.30 18.95
CA ARG A 195 4.78 -0.93 18.02
C ARG A 195 4.84 -1.84 16.80
N GLY A 196 4.69 -3.16 17.00
CA GLY A 196 4.68 -4.12 15.90
C GLY A 196 3.43 -3.98 15.02
N LEU A 197 2.27 -3.65 15.59
CA LEU A 197 1.05 -3.36 14.84
C LEU A 197 1.23 -2.12 13.95
N GLU A 198 1.87 -1.08 14.47
CA GLU A 198 2.17 0.13 13.68
C GLU A 198 3.09 -0.18 12.51
N GLU A 199 4.15 -0.96 12.76
CA GLU A 199 5.09 -1.39 11.71
C GLU A 199 4.39 -2.23 10.63
N MET A 200 3.60 -3.23 11.04
CA MET A 200 2.85 -4.09 10.12
C MET A 200 1.83 -3.29 9.30
N ARG A 201 1.06 -2.40 9.95
CA ARG A 201 0.11 -1.51 9.27
C ARG A 201 0.82 -0.64 8.23
N SER A 202 1.95 -0.03 8.60
CA SER A 202 2.73 0.80 7.68
C SER A 202 3.28 0.01 6.51
N ASP A 203 3.80 -1.20 6.77
CA ASP A 203 4.33 -2.08 5.74
C ASP A 203 3.23 -2.53 4.77
N LEU A 204 2.06 -2.97 5.28
CA LEU A 204 0.96 -3.44 4.45
C LEU A 204 0.37 -2.32 3.58
N MET A 205 0.25 -1.10 4.12
CA MET A 205 -0.18 0.06 3.32
C MET A 205 0.83 0.39 2.21
N GLN A 206 2.13 0.32 2.50
CA GLN A 206 3.18 0.58 1.51
C GLN A 206 3.24 -0.51 0.43
N HIS A 207 3.08 -1.78 0.82
CA HIS A 207 2.96 -2.94 -0.06
C HIS A 207 1.82 -2.73 -1.06
N ILE A 208 0.58 -2.59 -0.57
CA ILE A 208 -0.61 -2.43 -1.40
C ILE A 208 -0.48 -1.17 -2.29
N HIS A 209 0.12 -0.10 -1.79
CA HIS A 209 0.36 1.10 -2.59
C HIS A 209 1.25 0.82 -3.81
N LEU A 210 2.38 0.13 -3.61
CA LEU A 210 3.30 -0.22 -4.69
C LEU A 210 2.63 -1.13 -5.72
N GLU A 211 1.75 -2.03 -5.30
CA GLU A 211 0.98 -2.86 -6.21
C GLU A 211 -0.06 -2.06 -6.99
N ASN A 212 -0.98 -1.39 -6.28
CA ASN A 212 -2.09 -0.69 -6.91
C ASN A 212 -1.64 0.46 -7.81
N ASN A 213 -0.74 1.30 -7.29
CA ASN A 213 -0.43 2.60 -7.87
C ASN A 213 0.83 2.58 -8.74
N VAL A 214 1.64 1.52 -8.66
CA VAL A 214 2.84 1.36 -9.50
C VAL A 214 2.74 0.11 -10.37
N LEU A 215 2.76 -1.09 -9.79
CA LEU A 215 2.86 -2.34 -10.55
C LEU A 215 1.64 -2.56 -11.47
N PHE A 216 0.44 -2.51 -10.91
CA PHE A 216 -0.81 -2.76 -11.63
C PHE A 216 -1.13 -1.61 -12.60
N ARG A 217 -0.94 -0.36 -12.17
CA ARG A 217 -1.09 0.80 -13.05
C ARG A 217 -0.16 0.73 -14.26
N ASN A 218 1.10 0.34 -14.08
CA ASN A 218 2.04 0.13 -15.18
C ASN A 218 1.64 -1.04 -16.08
N ALA A 219 1.03 -2.10 -15.53
CA ALA A 219 0.50 -3.22 -16.31
C ALA A 219 -0.76 -2.85 -17.13
N GLU A 220 -1.52 -1.86 -16.67
CA GLU A 220 -2.72 -1.35 -17.34
C GLU A 220 -2.41 -0.30 -18.41
N MET A 221 -1.31 0.45 -18.27
CA MET A 221 -0.82 1.35 -19.31
C MET A 221 -0.33 0.56 -20.52
N THR A 222 -0.99 0.72 -21.66
CA THR A 222 -0.50 0.19 -22.95
C THR A 222 0.86 0.80 -23.26
N ALA A 223 1.88 -0.04 -23.48
CA ALA A 223 3.13 0.43 -24.04
C ALA A 223 2.85 1.17 -25.36
N PRO A 224 3.47 2.33 -25.63
CA PRO A 224 3.40 2.93 -26.95
C PRO A 224 3.86 1.88 -27.96
N THR A 225 3.02 1.58 -28.93
CA THR A 225 3.36 0.70 -30.04
C THR A 225 4.60 1.25 -30.73
N ALA A 226 5.70 0.51 -30.72
CA ALA A 226 6.83 0.77 -31.59
C ALA A 226 6.39 0.52 -33.05
N SER A 227 5.72 1.52 -33.64
CA SER A 227 5.33 1.50 -35.05
C SER A 227 5.07 2.92 -35.55
N ASP A 228 6.12 3.74 -35.65
CA ASP A 228 6.19 4.80 -36.67
C ASP A 228 7.63 5.23 -37.01
N GLU A 229 8.55 4.28 -37.12
CA GLU A 229 9.84 4.53 -37.79
C GLU A 229 10.05 3.47 -38.87
N GLY A 230 9.94 3.90 -40.14
CA GLY A 230 10.51 3.15 -41.26
C GLY A 230 9.57 2.74 -42.39
N VAL A 231 8.75 3.65 -42.92
CA VAL A 231 8.38 3.57 -44.35
C VAL A 231 8.98 4.78 -45.06
N GLN A 232 10.29 4.69 -45.34
CA GLN A 232 10.91 5.55 -46.34
C GLN A 232 10.24 5.26 -47.70
N ARG A 233 9.59 6.29 -48.24
CA ARG A 233 9.09 6.33 -49.60
C ARG A 233 10.25 6.05 -50.57
N ILE A 234 10.11 4.98 -51.34
CA ILE A 234 10.89 4.77 -52.55
C ILE A 234 10.40 5.81 -53.57
N GLU A 235 11.15 6.90 -53.75
CA GLU A 235 10.99 7.76 -54.92
C GLU A 235 11.59 7.05 -56.13
N VAL A 236 10.73 6.51 -56.98
CA VAL A 236 11.07 6.09 -58.34
C VAL A 236 11.11 7.35 -59.20
N ALA A 237 12.30 7.91 -59.42
CA ALA A 237 12.51 8.91 -60.45
C ALA A 237 12.83 8.20 -61.77
N GLN A 238 11.86 8.22 -62.67
CA GLN A 238 12.04 7.97 -64.10
C GLN A 238 12.65 9.21 -64.76
N SER A 239 13.73 9.02 -65.53
CA SER A 239 14.10 9.67 -66.81
C SER A 239 15.61 9.74 -66.98
#